data_AF-A0A7D5RLU0-F1
#
_entry.id   AF-A0A7D5RLU0-F1
#
_cell.length_a   1.000
_cell.length_b   1.000
_cell.length_c   1.000
_cell.angle_alpha   90.00
_cell.angle_beta   90.00
_cell.angle_gamma   90.00
#
_symmetry.space_group_name_H-M   'P 1'
#
loop_
_entity.id
_entity.type
_entity.pdbx_description
1 polymer ?
#
loop_
_entity_poly.entity_id
_entity_poly.type
_entity_poly.pdbx_seq_one_letter_code
_entity_poly.pdbx_strand_id
1 'polypeptide(L)'
;MLYPVGKYKQGVNPFGLYDLSGSVWQLTHDIYQSGSYQFIIMKGGSYFKPSSSWWYVQGGPRELHYRQFLLRVTPGFERNATVGFRCVKDLE
;
A
#
# COMPACT_ATOMS: atom_id res chain seq x y z
N MET A 1 4.12 -9.96 10.67
CA MET A 1 5.57 -9.67 10.63
C MET A 1 5.96 -9.47 9.19
N LEU A 2 6.85 -8.52 8.89
CA LEU A 2 7.33 -8.30 7.52
C LEU A 2 8.33 -9.39 7.13
N TYR A 3 8.17 -9.98 5.96
CA TYR A 3 9.05 -11.00 5.42
C TYR A 3 9.78 -10.51 4.18
N PRO A 4 10.91 -11.12 3.79
CA PRO A 4 11.56 -10.83 2.52
C PRO A 4 10.61 -11.04 1.34
N VAL A 5 10.72 -10.15 0.35
CA VAL A 5 9.96 -10.25 -0.92
C VAL A 5 10.24 -11.60 -1.57
N GLY A 6 9.20 -12.25 -2.09
CA GLY A 6 9.30 -13.56 -2.75
C GLY A 6 9.29 -14.75 -1.79
N LYS A 7 9.16 -14.55 -0.48
CA LYS A 7 8.98 -15.66 0.49
C LYS A 7 7.77 -16.54 0.13
N TYR A 8 6.66 -15.92 -0.28
CA TYR A 8 5.41 -16.61 -0.60
C TYR A 8 5.30 -16.90 -2.11
N LYS A 9 6.00 -17.94 -2.57
CA LYS A 9 6.04 -18.32 -4.00
C LYS A 9 4.66 -18.66 -4.59
N GLN A 10 3.76 -19.21 -3.79
CA GLN A 10 2.39 -19.55 -4.21
C GLN A 10 1.51 -18.31 -4.45
N GLY A 11 1.90 -17.14 -3.91
CA GLY A 11 1.16 -15.88 -4.08
C GLY A 11 1.57 -15.07 -5.32
N VAL A 12 2.41 -15.64 -6.18
CA VAL A 12 2.82 -14.98 -7.43
C VAL A 12 1.64 -14.94 -8.41
N ASN A 13 1.43 -13.78 -9.05
CA ASN A 13 0.39 -13.66 -10.07
C ASN A 13 0.87 -14.21 -11.43
N PRO A 14 -0.01 -14.33 -12.45
CA PRO A 14 0.38 -14.81 -13.79
C PRO A 14 1.46 -13.98 -14.50
N PHE A 15 1.74 -12.76 -14.03
CA PHE A 15 2.79 -11.88 -14.55
C PHE A 15 4.11 -11.99 -13.78
N GLY A 16 4.25 -12.95 -12.86
CA GLY A 16 5.47 -13.13 -12.07
C GLY A 16 5.64 -12.11 -10.93
N LEU A 17 4.59 -11.36 -10.58
CA LEU A 17 4.66 -10.34 -9.54
C LEU A 17 4.41 -10.93 -8.16
N TYR A 18 5.35 -10.68 -7.25
CA TYR A 18 5.27 -11.07 -5.84
C TYR A 18 4.72 -9.95 -4.96
N ASP A 19 4.24 -10.32 -3.77
CA ASP A 19 3.96 -9.39 -2.66
C ASP A 19 3.01 -8.23 -3.04
N LEU A 20 2.04 -8.53 -3.91
CA LEU A 20 1.02 -7.57 -4.32
C LEU A 20 0.00 -7.28 -3.22
N SER A 21 -0.22 -8.21 -2.29
CA SER A 21 -1.15 -8.05 -1.18
C SER A 21 -0.54 -8.53 0.14
N GLY A 22 -0.84 -7.83 1.24
CA GLY A 22 -0.56 -8.29 2.60
C GLY A 22 0.86 -8.08 3.13
N SER A 23 1.79 -7.61 2.31
CA SER A 23 3.15 -7.26 2.76
C SER A 23 3.18 -5.82 3.26
N VAL A 24 3.29 -4.84 2.37
CA VAL A 24 3.19 -3.42 2.74
C VAL A 24 2.17 -2.73 1.85
N TRP A 25 1.57 -1.66 2.34
CA TRP A 25 0.83 -0.73 1.51
C TRP A 25 1.75 -0.17 0.44
N GLN A 26 1.31 -0.20 -0.83
CA GLN A 26 2.11 0.26 -1.96
C GLN A 26 1.60 1.62 -2.43
N LEU A 27 2.48 2.63 -2.36
CA LEU A 27 2.21 3.97 -2.87
C LEU A 27 2.01 3.94 -4.40
N THR A 28 1.02 4.68 -4.88
CA THR A 28 0.90 5.05 -6.30
C THR A 28 1.56 6.39 -6.56
N HIS A 29 1.84 6.68 -7.83
CA HIS A 29 2.49 7.93 -8.24
C HIS A 29 1.61 9.17 -8.02
N ASP A 30 0.31 9.04 -8.31
CA ASP A 30 -0.60 10.18 -8.34
C ASP A 30 -0.89 10.75 -6.95
N ILE A 31 -0.97 12.09 -6.89
CA ILE A 31 -1.51 12.86 -5.79
C ILE A 31 -2.88 13.37 -6.22
N TYR A 32 -3.89 13.10 -5.39
CA TYR A 32 -5.25 13.55 -5.58
C TYR A 32 -5.57 14.69 -4.62
N GLN A 33 -6.49 15.56 -5.02
CA GLN A 33 -6.96 16.67 -4.20
C GLN A 33 -8.48 16.70 -4.17
N SER A 34 -9.06 16.89 -2.99
CA SER A 34 -10.49 17.07 -2.78
C SER A 34 -10.72 18.17 -1.74
N GLY A 35 -11.15 19.34 -2.19
CA GLY A 35 -11.24 20.54 -1.36
C GLY A 35 -9.85 20.91 -0.79
N SER A 36 -9.77 21.00 0.53
CA SER A 36 -8.53 21.31 1.26
C SER A 36 -7.65 20.09 1.58
N TYR A 37 -8.04 18.89 1.14
CA TYR A 37 -7.30 17.65 1.42
C TYR A 37 -6.52 17.17 0.21
N GLN A 38 -5.26 16.79 0.43
CA GLN A 38 -4.43 16.08 -0.54
C GLN A 38 -4.18 14.66 -0.06
N PHE A 39 -4.23 13.68 -0.96
CA PHE A 39 -4.03 12.27 -0.60
C PHE A 39 -3.42 11.46 -1.74
N ILE A 40 -2.80 10.34 -1.38
CA ILE A 40 -2.27 9.33 -2.30
C ILE A 40 -3.13 8.07 -2.15
N ILE A 41 -3.38 7.36 -3.25
CA ILE A 41 -4.01 6.05 -3.19
C ILE A 41 -2.95 4.99 -2.89
N MET A 42 -3.25 4.10 -1.95
CA MET A 42 -2.43 2.94 -1.63
C MET A 42 -3.15 1.63 -1.97
N LYS A 43 -2.36 0.61 -2.32
CA LYS A 43 -2.86 -0.70 -2.75
C LYS A 43 -2.23 -1.86 -1.97
N GLY A 44 -2.92 -3.01 -1.95
CA GLY A 44 -2.40 -4.29 -1.46
C GLY A 44 -2.58 -4.58 0.04
N GLY A 45 -2.69 -3.56 0.89
CA GLY A 45 -2.74 -3.79 2.33
C GLY A 45 -1.37 -4.13 2.93
N SER A 46 -1.31 -4.21 4.26
CA SER A 46 -0.06 -4.47 4.98
C SER A 46 -0.15 -5.69 5.89
N TYR A 47 1.00 -6.19 6.35
CA TYR A 47 1.09 -7.34 7.25
C TYR A 47 0.49 -7.05 8.64
N PHE A 48 0.28 -5.78 8.96
CA PHE A 48 -0.17 -5.33 10.27
C PHE A 48 -1.66 -4.97 10.21
N LYS A 49 -2.46 -5.69 11.00
CA LYS A 49 -3.90 -5.43 11.15
C LYS A 49 -4.17 -4.89 12.56
N PRO A 50 -4.29 -3.57 12.74
CA PRO A 50 -4.68 -3.02 14.04
C PRO A 50 -6.12 -3.43 14.34
N SER A 51 -6.38 -3.81 15.58
CA SER A 51 -7.73 -4.18 16.06
C SER A 51 -8.49 -3.00 16.69
N SER A 52 -7.78 -1.92 17.07
CA SER A 52 -8.33 -0.83 17.87
C SER A 52 -8.72 0.43 17.09
N SER A 53 -8.42 0.50 15.79
CA SER A 53 -8.64 1.69 14.97
C SER A 53 -9.10 1.31 13.56
N TRP A 54 -10.36 1.62 13.24
CA TRP A 54 -10.99 1.32 11.95
C TRP A 54 -11.30 2.57 11.11
N TRP A 55 -11.08 3.76 11.67
CA TRP A 55 -11.62 5.02 11.14
C TRP A 55 -10.83 5.62 9.97
N TYR A 56 -9.57 5.22 9.77
CA TYR A 56 -8.69 5.89 8.80
C TYR A 56 -8.02 4.95 7.80
N VAL A 57 -6.84 4.44 8.13
CA VAL A 57 -6.16 3.40 7.35
C VAL A 57 -6.55 2.05 7.93
N GLN A 58 -7.26 1.26 7.13
CA GLN A 58 -7.57 -0.11 7.52
C GLN A 58 -6.29 -0.94 7.32
N GLY A 59 -5.80 -1.62 8.35
CA GLY A 59 -4.65 -2.51 8.18
C GLY A 59 -5.04 -3.89 7.66
N GLY A 60 -4.04 -4.75 7.54
CA GLY A 60 -4.17 -6.10 7.04
C GLY A 60 -4.11 -6.21 5.51
N PRO A 61 -4.02 -7.44 4.98
CA PRO A 61 -4.05 -7.70 3.54
C PRO A 61 -5.36 -7.22 2.91
N ARG A 62 -5.27 -6.69 1.69
CA ARG A 62 -6.42 -6.21 0.91
C ARG A 62 -6.32 -6.61 -0.55
N GLU A 63 -7.48 -6.81 -1.15
CA GLU A 63 -7.64 -7.03 -2.59
C GLU A 63 -7.03 -5.87 -3.40
N LEU A 64 -6.50 -6.17 -4.58
CA LEU A 64 -5.85 -5.15 -5.42
C LEU A 64 -6.81 -4.11 -6.00
N HIS A 65 -8.11 -4.36 -6.05
CA HIS A 65 -9.08 -3.34 -6.46
C HIS A 65 -9.44 -2.38 -5.32
N TYR A 66 -9.16 -2.74 -4.06
CA TYR A 66 -9.40 -1.88 -2.90
C TYR A 66 -8.57 -0.60 -2.97
N ARG A 67 -9.17 0.55 -2.65
CA ARG A 67 -8.52 1.87 -2.68
C ARG A 67 -8.43 2.41 -1.26
N GLN A 68 -7.23 2.41 -0.68
CA GLN A 68 -6.97 3.06 0.60
C GLN A 68 -6.42 4.46 0.37
N PHE A 69 -6.95 5.44 1.09
CA PHE A 69 -6.52 6.84 1.02
C PHE A 69 -5.45 7.08 2.08
N LEU A 70 -4.31 7.64 1.70
CA LEU A 70 -3.28 8.18 2.59
C LEU A 70 -3.27 9.70 2.47
N LEU A 71 -3.72 10.38 3.52
CA LEU A 71 -3.82 11.83 3.62
C LEU A 71 -2.42 12.38 3.81
N ARG A 72 -2.11 13.38 2.99
CA ARG A 72 -0.88 14.15 3.04
C ARG A 72 -1.08 15.26 4.08
N VAL A 73 -0.50 15.08 5.26
CA VAL A 73 -0.57 16.07 6.36
C VAL A 73 0.76 16.81 6.47
N THR A 74 1.84 16.06 6.66
CA THR A 74 3.23 16.54 6.63
C THR A 74 4.16 15.40 6.21
N PRO A 75 5.35 15.70 5.67
CA PRO A 75 6.32 14.65 5.29
C PRO A 75 6.72 13.71 6.43
N GLY A 76 6.68 14.18 7.68
CA GLY A 76 6.98 13.35 8.86
C GLY A 76 5.87 12.35 9.18
N PHE A 77 4.61 12.78 9.05
CA PHE A 77 3.44 11.94 9.34
C PHE A 77 3.26 10.80 8.31
N GLU A 78 3.75 11.02 7.10
CA GLU A 78 3.63 10.07 5.99
C GLU A 78 4.63 8.89 6.08
N ARG A 79 5.62 8.95 6.99
CA ARG A 79 6.60 7.87 7.17
C ARG A 79 6.02 6.77 8.04
N ASN A 80 5.75 5.62 7.44
CA ASN A 80 5.16 4.48 8.12
C ASN A 80 5.90 3.18 7.78
N ALA A 81 6.22 2.37 8.79
CA ALA A 81 6.90 1.07 8.60
C ALA A 81 6.06 0.05 7.82
N THR A 82 4.76 0.30 7.64
CA THR A 82 3.83 -0.55 6.89
C THR A 82 3.54 -0.05 5.47
N VAL A 83 4.19 1.03 5.05
CA VAL A 83 4.05 1.64 3.71
C VAL A 83 5.39 1.55 2.97
N GLY A 84 5.33 1.14 1.72
CA GLY A 84 6.46 1.08 0.79
C GLY A 84 6.00 1.38 -0.62
N PHE A 85 6.79 0.98 -1.60
CA PHE A 85 6.49 1.23 -3.01
C PHE A 85 7.14 0.17 -3.91
N ARG A 86 6.72 0.18 -5.17
CA ARG A 86 7.43 -0.48 -6.26
C ARG A 86 7.52 0.49 -7.42
N CYS A 87 8.57 0.35 -8.22
CA CYS A 87 8.76 1.16 -9.41
C CYS A 87 8.06 0.50 -10.61
N VAL A 88 7.58 1.34 -11.51
CA VAL A 88 7.11 0.94 -12.84
C VAL A 88 7.79 1.85 -13.85
N LYS A 89 7.90 1.38 -15.09
CA LYS A 89 8.38 2.16 -16.23
C LYS A 89 7.60 1.74 -17.47
N ASP A 90 7.53 2.63 -18.45
CA ASP A 90 6.95 2.32 -19.74
C ASP A 90 7.83 1.33 -20.52
N LEU A 91 7.17 0.58 -21.42
CA LEU A 91 7.86 -0.27 -22.38
C LEU A 91 8.27 0.63 -23.55
N GLU A 92 9.58 0.67 -23.85
CA GLU A 92 10.13 1.39 -25.01
C GLU A 92 9.73 0.73 -26.34
#